data_AF-A0A1G2RF83-F1
#
_entry.id   AF-A0A1G2RF83-F1
#
_cell.length_a   1.000
_cell.length_b   1.000
_cell.length_c   1.000
_cell.angle_alpha   90.00
_cell.angle_beta   90.00
_cell.angle_gamma   90.00
#
_symmetry.space_group_name_H-M   'P 1'
#
loop_
_entity.id
_entity.type
_entity.pdbx_description
1 polymer ?
#
loop_
_entity_poly.entity_id
_entity_poly.type
_entity_poly.pdbx_seq_one_letter_code
_entity_poly.pdbx_strand_id
1 'polypeptide(L)'
;MRITICGSIAFYDEMQKIKQDLEVMGRKVQLPPEKVIDERGEEISVKKYYDIRKMANDKENWVWDRKSEAIMNHFKKIEWADAILVLNYEKNGVPGYIGGNTLMEIGLAFFLKKKIYFLNEIPELSYKEELLGVKSIVIGGDLNKII
;
A
#
# COMPACT_ATOMS: atom_id res chain seq x y z
N MET A 1 -8.34 9.55 14.15
CA MET A 1 -7.77 9.67 12.79
C MET A 1 -8.06 8.40 12.01
N ARG A 2 -8.39 8.55 10.72
CA ARG A 2 -8.52 7.48 9.72
C ARG A 2 -7.20 7.29 8.98
N ILE A 3 -6.71 6.06 8.91
CA ILE A 3 -5.45 5.72 8.26
C ILE A 3 -5.70 4.65 7.20
N THR A 4 -5.17 4.85 6.01
CA THR A 4 -5.07 3.78 5.02
C THR A 4 -3.63 3.31 4.92
N ILE A 5 -3.42 2.01 5.06
CA ILE A 5 -2.09 1.40 4.93
C ILE A 5 -1.84 1.07 3.47
N CYS A 6 -0.72 1.56 2.96
CA CYS A 6 -0.24 1.35 1.61
C CYS A 6 1.05 0.49 1.64
N GLY A 7 1.31 -0.26 0.58
CA GLY A 7 2.55 -1.03 0.45
C GLY A 7 2.41 -2.28 -0.42
N SER A 8 3.48 -3.06 -0.48
CA SER A 8 3.49 -4.31 -1.25
C SER A 8 2.64 -5.39 -0.57
N ILE A 9 1.73 -6.03 -1.32
CA ILE A 9 0.92 -7.17 -0.87
C ILE A 9 1.77 -8.36 -0.38
N ALA A 10 3.04 -8.44 -0.77
CA ALA A 10 3.97 -9.41 -0.18
C ALA A 10 4.04 -9.30 1.36
N PHE A 11 3.75 -8.13 1.93
CA PHE A 11 3.77 -7.85 3.38
C PHE A 11 2.37 -7.72 3.98
N TYR A 12 1.39 -8.46 3.45
CA TYR A 12 0.00 -8.34 3.90
C TYR A 12 -0.18 -8.74 5.38
N ASP A 13 0.58 -9.71 5.88
CA ASP A 13 0.47 -10.15 7.27
C ASP A 13 1.00 -9.06 8.22
N GLU A 14 2.08 -8.38 7.82
CA GLU A 14 2.64 -7.22 8.53
C GLU A 14 1.65 -6.06 8.51
N MET A 15 0.97 -5.82 7.38
CA MET A 15 -0.12 -4.83 7.32
C MET A 15 -1.24 -5.15 8.32
N GLN A 16 -1.62 -6.42 8.47
CA GLN A 16 -2.63 -6.83 9.45
C GLN A 16 -2.17 -6.56 10.89
N LYS A 17 -0.91 -6.85 11.22
CA LYS A 17 -0.34 -6.56 12.55
C LYS A 17 -0.33 -5.06 12.84
N ILE A 18 0.21 -4.24 11.93
CA ILE A 18 0.23 -2.78 12.10
C ILE A 18 -1.19 -2.21 12.19
N LYS A 19 -2.15 -2.77 11.44
CA LYS A 19 -3.56 -2.38 11.58
C LYS A 19 -4.06 -2.63 13.01
N GLN A 20 -3.81 -3.80 13.58
CA GLN A 20 -4.24 -4.13 14.94
C GLN A 20 -3.63 -3.14 15.96
N ASP A 21 -2.32 -2.87 15.85
CA ASP A 21 -1.63 -1.93 16.73
C ASP A 21 -2.24 -0.52 16.65
N LEU A 22 -2.48 -0.02 15.44
CA LEU A 22 -3.11 1.28 15.22
C LEU A 22 -4.56 1.34 15.71
N GLU A 23 -5.32 0.25 15.57
CA GLU A 23 -6.69 0.15 16.07
C GLU A 23 -6.74 0.14 17.60
N VAL A 24 -5.79 -0.53 18.27
CA VAL A 24 -5.60 -0.45 19.74
C VAL A 24 -5.28 0.98 20.17
N MET A 25 -4.55 1.74 19.36
CA MET A 25 -4.29 3.18 19.57
C MET A 25 -5.49 4.08 19.22
N GLY A 26 -6.68 3.53 18.98
CA GLY A 26 -7.91 4.26 18.69
C GLY A 26 -8.02 4.83 17.28
N ARG A 27 -7.20 4.35 16.33
CA ARG A 27 -7.27 4.74 14.92
C ARG A 27 -8.27 3.86 14.17
N LYS A 28 -8.88 4.39 13.10
CA LYS A 28 -9.68 3.59 12.16
C LYS A 28 -8.80 3.26 10.96
N VAL A 29 -8.63 1.98 10.63
CA VAL A 29 -7.63 1.54 9.65
C VAL A 29 -8.22 0.75 8.50
N GLN A 30 -7.88 1.13 7.27
CA GLN A 30 -8.19 0.37 6.06
C GLN A 30 -6.93 -0.22 5.42
N LEU A 31 -7.07 -1.45 4.92
CA LEU A 31 -6.04 -2.22 4.20
C LEU A 31 -6.49 -2.50 2.76
N PRO A 32 -5.60 -2.93 1.86
CA PRO A 32 -6.01 -3.70 0.69
C PRO A 32 -6.94 -4.87 1.07
N PRO A 33 -7.86 -5.30 0.17
CA PRO A 33 -8.73 -6.43 0.47
C PRO A 33 -7.91 -7.70 0.73
N GLU A 34 -8.46 -8.66 1.47
CA GLU A 34 -7.79 -9.95 1.72
C GLU A 34 -7.96 -10.92 0.54
N LYS A 35 -9.03 -10.73 -0.23
CA LYS A 35 -9.39 -11.59 -1.36
C LYS A 35 -9.73 -10.77 -2.60
N VAL A 36 -9.63 -11.44 -3.75
CA VAL A 36 -10.13 -10.97 -5.05
C VAL A 36 -10.89 -12.11 -5.72
N ILE A 37 -11.73 -11.76 -6.69
CA ILE A 37 -12.43 -12.72 -7.53
C ILE A 37 -11.54 -13.09 -8.72
N ASP A 38 -11.41 -14.38 -9.03
CA ASP A 38 -10.66 -14.84 -10.19
C ASP A 38 -11.51 -14.86 -11.48
N GLU A 39 -10.95 -15.37 -12.57
CA GLU A 39 -11.64 -15.47 -13.87
C GLU A 39 -12.92 -16.33 -13.83
N ARG A 40 -13.03 -17.25 -12.86
CA ARG A 40 -14.13 -18.20 -12.72
C ARG A 40 -15.21 -17.72 -11.75
N GLY A 41 -15.01 -16.55 -11.15
CA GLY A 41 -15.89 -16.04 -10.11
C GLY A 41 -15.57 -16.56 -8.70
N GLU A 42 -14.44 -17.23 -8.50
CA GLU A 42 -14.05 -17.79 -7.20
C GLU A 42 -13.22 -16.80 -6.39
N GLU A 43 -13.40 -16.81 -5.06
CA GLU A 43 -12.59 -16.01 -4.16
C GLU A 43 -11.19 -16.63 -3.98
N ILE A 44 -10.15 -15.87 -4.31
CA ILE A 44 -8.76 -16.21 -4.05
C ILE A 44 -8.09 -15.17 -3.16
N SER A 45 -7.10 -15.57 -2.37
CA SER A 45 -6.34 -14.63 -1.53
C SER A 45 -5.54 -13.64 -2.39
N VAL A 46 -5.34 -12.43 -1.88
CA VAL A 46 -4.49 -11.43 -2.56
C VAL A 46 -3.05 -11.87 -2.73
N LYS A 47 -2.54 -12.76 -1.87
CA LYS A 47 -1.23 -13.38 -2.02
C LYS A 47 -1.19 -14.33 -3.22
N LYS A 48 -2.19 -15.22 -3.36
CA LYS A 48 -2.31 -16.10 -4.53
C LYS A 48 -2.44 -15.29 -5.81
N TYR A 49 -3.29 -14.26 -5.81
CA TYR A 49 -3.42 -13.34 -6.94
C TYR A 49 -2.12 -12.58 -7.24
N TYR A 50 -1.35 -12.20 -6.22
CA TYR A 50 -0.04 -11.57 -6.38
C TYR A 50 0.96 -12.47 -7.10
N ASP A 51 0.95 -13.78 -6.82
CA ASP A 51 1.82 -14.74 -7.50
C ASP A 51 1.36 -15.04 -8.93
N ILE A 52 0.05 -15.16 -9.18
CA ILE A 52 -0.51 -15.26 -10.54
C ILE A 52 -0.04 -14.08 -11.41
N ARG A 53 -0.13 -12.86 -10.89
CA ARG A 53 0.33 -11.64 -11.59
C ARG A 53 1.81 -11.63 -11.97
N LYS A 54 2.67 -12.34 -11.23
CA LYS A 54 4.11 -12.42 -11.58
C LYS A 54 4.36 -13.33 -12.78
N MET A 55 3.45 -14.26 -13.04
CA MET A 55 3.53 -15.25 -14.13
C MET A 55 2.65 -14.88 -15.32
N ALA A 56 1.69 -13.96 -15.12
CA ALA A 56 0.79 -13.46 -16.14
C ALA A 56 1.54 -12.70 -17.25
N ASN A 57 1.06 -12.85 -18.48
CA ASN A 57 1.48 -12.02 -19.61
C ASN A 57 0.45 -10.91 -19.88
N ASP A 58 0.78 -9.99 -20.78
CA ASP A 58 -0.04 -8.80 -21.07
C ASP A 58 -1.44 -9.12 -21.63
N LYS A 59 -1.69 -10.35 -22.09
CA LYS A 59 -2.98 -10.78 -22.66
C LYS A 59 -3.94 -11.41 -21.63
N GLU A 60 -3.50 -11.58 -20.38
CA GLU A 60 -4.34 -12.11 -19.28
C GLU A 60 -5.33 -11.04 -18.79
N ASN A 61 -6.35 -10.74 -19.61
CA ASN A 61 -7.27 -9.62 -19.39
C ASN A 61 -7.88 -9.59 -17.98
N TRP A 62 -8.34 -10.75 -17.47
CA TRP A 62 -8.96 -10.80 -16.14
C TRP A 62 -7.98 -10.39 -15.03
N VAL A 63 -6.68 -10.70 -15.19
CA VAL A 63 -5.65 -10.30 -14.23
C VAL A 63 -5.54 -8.78 -14.20
N TRP A 64 -5.54 -8.14 -15.37
CA TRP A 64 -5.40 -6.69 -15.48
C TRP A 64 -6.69 -5.93 -15.12
N ASP A 65 -7.86 -6.50 -15.39
CA ASP A 65 -9.15 -5.99 -14.92
C ASP A 65 -9.22 -5.99 -13.39
N ARG A 66 -8.88 -7.13 -12.75
CA ARG A 66 -8.79 -7.21 -11.28
C ARG A 66 -7.72 -6.27 -10.72
N LYS A 67 -6.64 -6.02 -11.46
CA LYS A 67 -5.59 -5.10 -11.03
C LYS A 67 -6.09 -3.66 -11.04
N SER A 68 -6.80 -3.27 -12.09
CA SER A 68 -7.44 -1.96 -12.22
C SER A 68 -8.48 -1.73 -11.12
N GLU A 69 -9.35 -2.71 -10.87
CA GLU A 69 -10.32 -2.65 -9.76
C GLU A 69 -9.64 -2.54 -8.40
N ALA A 70 -8.57 -3.30 -8.16
CA ALA A 70 -7.82 -3.22 -6.92
C ALA A 70 -7.20 -1.83 -6.70
N ILE A 71 -6.67 -1.20 -7.76
CA ILE A 71 -6.17 0.19 -7.74
C ILE A 71 -7.29 1.14 -7.35
N MET A 72 -8.40 1.12 -8.08
CA MET A 72 -9.51 2.03 -7.85
C MET A 72 -10.15 1.86 -6.47
N ASN A 73 -10.30 0.62 -6.02
CA ASN A 73 -10.82 0.32 -4.68
C ASN A 73 -9.88 0.80 -3.58
N HIS A 74 -8.56 0.74 -3.79
CA HIS A 74 -7.61 1.25 -2.79
C HIS A 74 -7.53 2.78 -2.81
N PHE A 75 -7.68 3.42 -3.98
CA PHE A 75 -7.77 4.88 -4.09
C PHE A 75 -8.95 5.46 -3.30
N LYS A 76 -10.12 4.80 -3.34
CA LYS A 76 -11.27 5.16 -2.49
C LYS A 76 -10.95 5.08 -0.99
N LYS A 77 -10.12 4.11 -0.58
CA LYS A 77 -9.65 3.98 0.81
C LYS A 77 -8.70 5.12 1.19
N ILE A 78 -7.83 5.54 0.27
CA ILE A 78 -6.95 6.70 0.46
C ILE A 78 -7.77 7.99 0.58
N GLU A 79 -8.78 8.16 -0.27
CA GLU A 79 -9.71 9.30 -0.21
C GLU A 79 -10.44 9.38 1.14
N TRP A 80 -10.89 8.23 1.65
CA TRP A 80 -11.52 8.12 2.96
C TRP A 80 -10.59 8.48 4.13
N ALA A 81 -9.27 8.31 4.01
CA ALA A 81 -8.35 8.48 5.12
C ALA A 81 -8.00 9.96 5.41
N ASP A 82 -7.53 10.23 6.62
CA ASP A 82 -6.90 11.52 6.97
C ASP A 82 -5.37 11.46 6.70
N ALA A 83 -4.80 10.26 6.76
CA ALA A 83 -3.40 9.98 6.51
C ALA A 83 -3.19 8.63 5.81
N ILE A 84 -2.08 8.48 5.09
CA ILE A 84 -1.58 7.17 4.67
C ILE A 84 -0.34 6.78 5.49
N LEU A 85 -0.21 5.49 5.76
CA LEU A 85 1.01 4.89 6.28
C LEU A 85 1.55 3.92 5.24
N VAL A 86 2.74 4.21 4.70
CA VAL A 86 3.43 3.37 3.73
C VAL A 86 4.35 2.42 4.48
N LEU A 87 4.05 1.12 4.43
CA LEU A 87 4.93 0.07 4.98
C LEU A 87 5.99 -0.30 3.95
N ASN A 88 7.00 0.54 3.85
CA ASN A 88 8.14 0.37 2.95
C ASN A 88 9.20 -0.57 3.57
N TYR A 89 8.84 -1.84 3.76
CA TYR A 89 9.78 -2.88 4.17
C TYR A 89 10.85 -3.13 3.08
N GLU A 90 11.98 -3.71 3.48
CA GLU A 90 12.97 -4.18 2.51
C GLU A 90 12.37 -5.24 1.60
N LYS A 91 12.62 -5.14 0.28
CA LYS A 91 12.17 -6.13 -0.69
C LYS A 91 13.16 -6.25 -1.84
N ASN A 92 13.46 -7.48 -2.25
CA ASN A 92 14.40 -7.77 -3.34
C ASN A 92 15.78 -7.10 -3.15
N GLY A 93 16.26 -7.03 -1.90
CA GLY A 93 17.53 -6.38 -1.56
C GLY A 93 17.51 -4.85 -1.59
N VAL A 94 16.33 -4.23 -1.68
CA VAL A 94 16.16 -2.76 -1.63
C VAL A 94 15.56 -2.37 -0.29
N PRO A 95 16.34 -1.80 0.65
CA PRO A 95 15.84 -1.25 1.90
C PRO A 95 14.85 -0.12 1.63
N GLY A 96 13.76 -0.06 2.39
CA GLY A 96 12.76 1.00 2.20
C GLY A 96 11.92 0.85 0.93
N TYR A 97 11.88 -0.32 0.29
CA TYR A 97 11.28 -0.50 -1.04
C TYR A 97 9.85 0.06 -1.13
N ILE A 98 9.62 0.86 -2.17
CA ILE A 98 8.30 1.34 -2.60
C ILE A 98 8.12 0.86 -4.05
N GLY A 99 6.98 0.22 -4.35
CA GLY A 99 6.67 -0.25 -5.71
C GLY A 99 5.87 0.78 -6.50
N GLY A 100 5.80 0.63 -7.83
CA GLY A 100 5.12 1.59 -8.71
C GLY A 100 3.64 1.86 -8.34
N ASN A 101 2.90 0.84 -7.91
CA ASN A 101 1.53 1.03 -7.41
C ASN A 101 1.48 1.91 -6.15
N THR A 102 2.42 1.70 -5.22
CA THR A 102 2.51 2.47 -4.00
C THR A 102 2.97 3.91 -4.26
N LEU A 103 3.82 4.13 -5.27
CA LEU A 103 4.13 5.47 -5.74
C LEU A 103 2.87 6.20 -6.25
N MET A 104 2.00 5.53 -7.01
CA MET A 104 0.72 6.12 -7.43
C MET A 104 -0.21 6.45 -6.24
N GLU A 105 -0.28 5.55 -5.25
CA GLU A 105 -1.03 5.76 -4.00
C GLU A 105 -0.52 6.99 -3.24
N ILE A 106 0.80 7.14 -3.13
CA ILE A 106 1.46 8.30 -2.53
C ILE A 106 1.12 9.58 -3.30
N GLY A 107 1.20 9.55 -4.63
CA GLY A 107 0.85 10.69 -5.47
C GLY A 107 -0.60 11.15 -5.30
N LEU A 108 -1.55 10.19 -5.24
CA LEU A 108 -2.96 10.49 -4.94
C LEU A 108 -3.12 11.11 -3.54
N ALA A 109 -2.51 10.51 -2.52
CA ALA A 109 -2.57 11.03 -1.16
C ALA A 109 -2.02 12.46 -1.06
N PHE A 110 -0.93 12.75 -1.80
CA PHE A 110 -0.34 14.08 -1.89
C PHE A 110 -1.29 15.08 -2.55
N PHE A 111 -1.88 14.74 -3.69
CA PHE A 111 -2.88 15.58 -4.37
C PHE A 111 -4.08 15.89 -3.45
N LEU A 112 -4.54 14.89 -2.69
CA LEU A 112 -5.63 15.03 -1.72
C LEU A 112 -5.20 15.67 -0.38
N LYS A 113 -3.95 16.14 -0.26
CA LYS A 113 -3.39 16.80 0.92
C LYS A 113 -3.49 15.95 2.20
N LYS A 114 -3.39 14.63 2.07
CA LYS A 114 -3.35 13.71 3.22
C LYS A 114 -1.98 13.81 3.90
N LYS A 115 -1.90 13.49 5.19
CA LYS A 115 -0.59 13.26 5.82
C LYS A 115 0.01 11.97 5.27
N ILE A 116 1.30 11.99 4.96
CA ILE A 116 2.01 10.84 4.38
C ILE A 116 3.10 10.42 5.37
N TYR A 117 2.97 9.20 5.89
CA TYR A 117 3.96 8.60 6.80
C TYR A 117 4.65 7.44 6.11
N PHE A 118 5.98 7.37 6.23
CA PHE A 118 6.76 6.20 5.82
C PHE A 118 7.25 5.46 7.06
N LEU A 119 7.09 4.14 7.08
CA LEU A 119 7.54 3.29 8.19
C LEU A 119 9.06 3.37 8.37
N ASN A 120 9.79 3.28 7.27
CA ASN A 120 11.25 3.27 7.17
C ASN A 120 11.75 4.44 6.30
N GLU A 121 13.06 4.62 6.25
CA GLU A 121 13.72 5.65 5.44
C GLU A 121 13.36 5.59 3.95
N ILE A 122 13.48 6.74 3.28
CA ILE A 122 13.22 6.88 1.85
C ILE A 122 14.27 6.05 1.08
N PRO A 123 13.85 5.11 0.20
CA PRO A 123 14.78 4.23 -0.52
C PRO A 123 15.56 4.94 -1.63
N GLU A 124 16.69 4.35 -2.02
CA GLU A 124 17.37 4.68 -3.28
C GLU A 124 16.67 3.99 -4.46
N LEU A 125 15.77 4.71 -5.14
CA LEU A 125 15.04 4.26 -6.33
C LEU A 125 15.17 5.30 -7.45
N SER A 126 14.93 4.90 -8.70
CA SER A 126 15.01 5.80 -9.86
C SER A 126 14.06 7.00 -9.81
N TYR A 127 13.04 6.95 -8.94
CA TYR A 127 12.04 7.99 -8.69
C TYR A 127 12.12 8.52 -7.24
N LYS A 128 13.33 8.55 -6.67
CA LYS A 128 13.56 9.06 -5.31
C LYS A 128 13.18 10.54 -5.18
N GLU A 129 13.34 11.32 -6.25
CA GLU A 129 13.00 12.75 -6.25
C GLU A 129 11.51 12.97 -5.97
N GLU A 130 10.62 12.14 -6.51
CA GLU A 130 9.19 12.17 -6.23
C GLU A 130 8.90 11.86 -4.76
N LEU A 131 9.60 10.89 -4.17
CA LEU A 131 9.45 10.52 -2.76
C LEU A 131 9.94 11.62 -1.82
N LEU A 132 11.01 12.33 -2.18
CA LEU A 132 11.46 13.52 -1.45
C LEU A 132 10.46 14.69 -1.61
N GLY A 133 9.89 14.85 -2.81
CA GLY A 133 8.97 15.93 -3.16
C GLY A 133 7.65 15.90 -2.37
N VAL A 134 7.15 14.72 -2.00
CA VAL A 134 5.92 14.59 -1.20
C VAL A 134 6.11 14.94 0.28
N LYS A 135 7.35 15.16 0.73
CA LYS A 135 7.70 15.57 2.11
C LYS A 135 7.02 14.69 3.17
N SER A 136 7.14 13.37 3.02
CA SER A 136 6.64 12.40 3.98
C SER A 136 7.31 12.52 5.34
N ILE A 137 6.62 12.09 6.40
CA ILE A 137 7.17 11.96 7.75
C ILE A 137 7.67 10.51 7.92
N VAL A 138 8.98 10.33 8.12
CA VAL A 138 9.56 9.02 8.43
C VAL A 138 9.40 8.73 9.93
N ILE A 139 8.73 7.64 10.27
CA ILE A 139 8.44 7.29 11.67
C ILE A 139 9.49 6.36 12.29
N GLY A 140 10.28 5.66 11.48
CA GLY A 140 11.33 4.74 11.95
C GLY A 140 10.77 3.61 12.81
N GLY A 141 9.65 3.02 12.41
CA GLY A 141 8.94 1.98 13.15
C GLY A 141 8.10 2.44 14.35
N ASP A 142 8.22 3.68 14.80
CA ASP A 142 7.47 4.19 15.97
C ASP A 142 6.10 4.76 15.58
N LEU A 143 5.05 3.95 15.75
CA LEU A 143 3.67 4.32 15.44
C LEU A 143 3.14 5.51 16.26
N ASN A 144 3.75 5.85 17.40
CA ASN A 144 3.35 7.00 18.21
C ASN A 144 3.61 8.34 17.53
N LYS A 145 4.49 8.36 16.52
CA LYS A 145 4.77 9.56 15.71
C LYS A 145 3.65 9.90 14.72
N ILE A 146 2.64 9.04 14.60
CA ILE A 146 1.46 9.30 13.78
C ILE A 146 0.48 10.17 14.58
N ILE A 147 0.59 11.49 14.41
CA ILE A 147 -0.24 12.49 15.10
C ILE A 147 -1.49 12.85 14.31
#